data_AF-A0A2V8E875-F1
#
_entry.id   AF-A0A2V8E875-F1
#
_cell.length_a   1.000
_cell.length_b   1.000
_cell.length_c   1.000
_cell.angle_alpha   90.00
_cell.angle_beta   90.00
_cell.angle_gamma   90.00
#
_symmetry.space_group_name_H-M   'P 1'
#
loop_
_entity.id
_entity.type
_entity.pdbx_description
1 polymer ?
#
loop_
_entity_poly.entity_id
_entity_poly.type
_entity_poly.pdbx_seq_one_letter_code
_entity_poly.pdbx_strand_id
1 'polypeptide(L)'
;RNGDPRSVGIDGKGRVWFTLRIRDAGKQPGWCGGAGANKYGKYFPMKQSGKQVANYDPRTQKFENVDTCFSVDHNELSHDNFIYYGSNGAVGWVDMNTWDKTHDAEKSTGWCPAVIDTNGDGKITEGWTEPDQPVDPAKDHRVNFGCYSIAVNEKDGSIWCSGIGSDQKRLTRIEKGSNPPQTCRAEIFEPPPGQKLELVGTGGVQADTNGIVYDAWRVSGHFTAFDRSKCKSTKDPQANGQSCPEGWTIYRNTNEPTYSNSPYKSSEAYLLHMDRADTLGFGKDAPVYANTNTDSLELFQPSTRQFITLRVPYPLSYFARSGTPRVDDPNTGWKGKGFWSSYATYASWHIEGGKGSLPKVLKFQMRPNPLAK
;
A
#
# COMPACT_ATOMS: atom_id res chain seq x y z
N ARG A 1 -8.29 5.30 26.82
CA ARG A 1 -8.21 4.48 25.58
C ARG A 1 -6.80 4.63 25.03
N ASN A 2 -6.12 3.54 24.64
CA ASN A 2 -4.74 3.60 24.16
C ASN A 2 -4.71 4.16 22.73
N GLY A 3 -3.71 5.01 22.42
CA GLY A 3 -3.60 5.69 21.12
C GLY A 3 -3.39 4.77 19.90
N ASP A 4 -2.90 3.54 20.10
CA ASP A 4 -2.65 2.52 19.06
C ASP A 4 -1.85 3.06 17.83
N PRO A 5 -0.64 3.62 18.04
CA PRO A 5 0.15 4.20 16.96
C PRO A 5 0.61 3.14 15.96
N ARG A 6 0.43 3.38 14.65
CA ARG A 6 0.85 2.46 13.55
C ARG A 6 1.24 3.16 12.27
N SER A 7 1.83 2.40 11.34
CA SER A 7 2.20 2.81 9.97
C SER A 7 2.99 4.11 9.96
N VAL A 8 4.27 4.00 10.28
CA VAL A 8 5.16 5.16 10.42
C VAL A 8 5.78 5.49 9.06
N GLY A 9 5.65 6.74 8.63
CA GLY A 9 6.37 7.32 7.50
C GLY A 9 7.23 8.49 7.94
N ILE A 10 8.35 8.73 7.26
CA ILE A 10 9.24 9.88 7.52
C ILE A 10 9.25 10.77 6.29
N ASP A 11 8.87 12.04 6.45
CA ASP A 11 8.84 12.99 5.34
C ASP A 11 10.22 13.60 5.03
N GLY A 12 10.31 14.37 3.95
CA GLY A 12 11.55 15.04 3.53
C GLY A 12 12.09 16.08 4.53
N LYS A 13 11.32 16.47 5.55
CA LYS A 13 11.75 17.36 6.63
C LYS A 13 12.23 16.59 7.87
N GLY A 14 12.13 15.27 7.86
CA GLY A 14 12.49 14.39 8.97
C GLY A 14 11.39 14.27 10.03
N ARG A 15 10.15 14.69 9.72
CA ARG A 15 9.01 14.50 10.63
C ARG A 15 8.45 13.10 10.49
N VAL A 16 7.99 12.57 11.61
CA VAL A 16 7.45 11.22 11.74
C VAL A 16 5.94 11.30 11.68
N TRP A 17 5.36 10.81 10.59
CA TRP A 17 3.92 10.70 10.38
C TRP A 17 3.44 9.31 10.77
N PHE A 18 2.34 9.22 11.52
CA PHE A 18 1.80 7.95 11.99
C PHE A 18 0.30 8.03 12.22
N THR A 19 -0.35 6.88 12.26
CA THR A 19 -1.78 6.78 12.58
C THR A 19 -1.97 6.59 14.07
N LEU A 20 -3.03 7.15 14.65
CA LEU A 20 -3.43 6.96 16.05
C LEU A 20 -4.91 7.31 16.23
N ARG A 21 -5.49 7.00 17.40
CA ARG A 21 -6.86 7.44 17.74
C ARG A 21 -6.84 8.82 18.39
N ILE A 22 -7.41 9.81 17.72
CA ILE A 22 -7.59 11.17 18.25
C ILE A 22 -8.95 11.30 18.95
N ARG A 23 -9.97 10.59 18.45
CA ARG A 23 -11.35 10.68 18.95
C ARG A 23 -12.13 9.38 18.78
N ASP A 24 -13.34 9.34 19.33
CA ASP A 24 -14.28 8.23 19.12
C ASP A 24 -14.72 8.13 17.66
N ALA A 25 -14.83 6.90 17.16
CA ALA A 25 -15.05 6.66 15.73
C ALA A 25 -16.31 7.32 15.15
N GLY A 26 -17.40 7.39 15.92
CA GLY A 26 -18.66 8.02 15.49
C GLY A 26 -18.74 9.53 15.72
N LYS A 27 -17.75 10.15 16.39
CA LYS A 27 -17.73 11.60 16.64
C LYS A 27 -17.01 12.31 15.50
N GLN A 28 -17.59 12.31 14.30
CA GLN A 28 -16.98 12.97 13.14
C GLN A 28 -17.06 14.50 13.23
N PRO A 29 -16.03 15.23 12.77
CA PRO A 29 -16.13 16.66 12.51
C PRO A 29 -17.32 16.98 11.59
N GLY A 30 -17.96 18.13 11.80
CA GLY A 30 -19.14 18.54 11.01
C GLY A 30 -18.87 18.70 9.51
N TRP A 31 -17.62 18.89 9.11
CA TRP A 31 -17.22 18.99 7.70
C TRP A 31 -17.11 17.64 6.98
N CYS A 32 -17.18 16.51 7.71
CA CYS A 32 -17.15 15.16 7.13
C CYS A 32 -18.46 14.73 6.46
N GLY A 33 -19.57 15.43 6.72
CA GLY A 33 -20.90 15.10 6.20
C GLY A 33 -22.03 15.93 6.84
N GLY A 34 -23.22 15.90 6.26
CA GLY A 34 -24.39 16.64 6.75
C GLY A 34 -24.39 18.13 6.37
N ALA A 35 -25.09 18.96 7.15
CA ALA A 35 -25.31 20.37 6.81
C ALA A 35 -24.03 21.22 6.79
N GLY A 36 -23.05 20.89 7.63
CA GLY A 36 -21.75 21.57 7.71
C GLY A 36 -20.68 21.01 6.78
N ALA A 37 -21.04 20.07 5.89
CA ALA A 37 -20.08 19.34 5.08
C ALA A 37 -19.27 20.25 4.14
N ASN A 38 -17.97 19.96 4.04
CA ASN A 38 -17.13 20.53 3.01
C ASN A 38 -17.41 19.87 1.64
N LYS A 39 -16.67 20.24 0.59
CA LYS A 39 -16.89 19.66 -0.75
C LYS A 39 -16.76 18.14 -0.80
N TYR A 40 -15.86 17.56 0.00
CA TYR A 40 -15.66 16.11 0.06
C TYR A 40 -16.78 15.42 0.85
N GLY A 41 -17.17 15.99 2.00
CA GLY A 41 -18.27 15.48 2.82
C GLY A 41 -19.64 15.57 2.14
N LYS A 42 -19.83 16.51 1.23
CA LYS A 42 -21.03 16.61 0.38
C LYS A 42 -21.05 15.52 -0.69
N TYR A 43 -19.92 15.30 -1.35
CA TYR A 43 -19.78 14.33 -2.44
C TYR A 43 -19.79 12.88 -1.96
N PHE A 44 -19.11 12.59 -0.85
CA PHE A 44 -19.05 11.27 -0.24
C PHE A 44 -18.92 11.37 1.29
N PRO A 45 -20.05 11.40 2.02
CA PRO A 45 -20.06 11.58 3.48
C PRO A 45 -19.39 10.42 4.22
N MET A 46 -18.46 10.73 5.12
CA MET A 46 -17.77 9.74 5.96
C MET A 46 -18.40 9.64 7.34
N LYS A 47 -19.07 8.52 7.62
CA LYS A 47 -19.84 8.33 8.87
C LYS A 47 -18.97 7.98 10.09
N GLN A 48 -17.79 7.40 9.88
CA GLN A 48 -16.92 6.94 10.98
C GLN A 48 -15.44 6.92 10.61
N SER A 49 -14.56 7.12 11.61
CA SER A 49 -13.10 7.07 11.46
C SER A 49 -12.47 6.42 12.68
N GLY A 50 -11.94 5.20 12.55
CA GLY A 50 -11.40 4.44 13.67
C GLY A 50 -10.07 4.98 14.21
N LYS A 51 -9.16 5.37 13.31
CA LYS A 51 -7.92 6.10 13.59
C LYS A 51 -7.84 7.32 12.68
N GLN A 52 -7.00 8.26 13.06
CA GLN A 52 -6.66 9.51 12.37
C GLN A 52 -5.12 9.63 12.30
N VAL A 53 -4.61 10.78 11.86
CA VAL A 53 -3.18 11.00 11.61
C VAL A 53 -2.59 11.90 12.70
N ALA A 54 -1.37 11.63 13.12
CA ALA A 54 -0.52 12.61 13.79
C ALA A 54 0.83 12.70 13.12
N ASN A 55 1.52 13.80 13.40
CA ASN A 55 2.93 13.94 13.12
C ASN A 55 3.69 14.32 14.39
N TYR A 56 4.95 13.87 14.46
CA TYR A 56 5.92 14.26 15.47
C TYR A 56 7.14 14.84 14.75
N ASP A 57 7.54 16.05 15.15
CA ASP A 57 8.78 16.67 14.68
C ASP A 57 9.90 16.45 15.71
N PRO A 58 10.91 15.61 15.42
CA PRO A 58 12.02 15.36 16.34
C PRO A 58 12.87 16.60 16.65
N ARG A 59 12.90 17.61 15.77
CA ARG A 59 13.70 18.82 15.96
C ARG A 59 13.07 19.75 16.99
N THR A 60 11.75 19.86 16.98
CA THR A 60 11.00 20.72 17.91
C THR A 60 10.35 19.96 19.05
N GLN A 61 10.37 18.62 18.99
CA GLN A 61 9.73 17.69 19.91
C GLN A 61 8.20 17.89 20.04
N LYS A 62 7.56 18.44 19.00
CA LYS A 62 6.13 18.72 18.99
C LYS A 62 5.35 17.58 18.37
N PHE A 63 4.22 17.25 18.99
CA PHE A 63 3.18 16.38 18.44
C PHE A 63 2.01 17.21 17.95
N GLU A 64 1.50 16.88 16.77
CA GLU A 64 0.30 17.49 16.24
C GLU A 64 -0.64 16.45 15.66
N ASN A 65 -1.93 16.73 15.75
CA ASN A 65 -3.01 15.84 15.37
C ASN A 65 -3.72 16.39 14.12
N VAL A 66 -3.82 15.58 13.08
CA VAL A 66 -4.59 15.87 11.87
C VAL A 66 -5.85 15.01 11.90
N ASP A 67 -6.98 15.64 12.26
CA ASP A 67 -8.26 14.95 12.41
C ASP A 67 -8.89 14.65 11.04
N THR A 68 -8.67 13.43 10.53
CA THR A 68 -9.18 12.96 9.25
C THR A 68 -10.61 12.43 9.35
N CYS A 69 -11.42 12.64 8.29
CA CYS A 69 -12.75 12.03 8.20
C CYS A 69 -12.73 10.54 7.87
N PHE A 70 -11.70 10.07 7.19
CA PHE A 70 -11.52 8.67 6.80
C PHE A 70 -10.63 7.94 7.81
N SER A 71 -10.94 6.67 8.05
CA SER A 71 -10.11 5.82 8.89
C SER A 71 -8.80 5.50 8.17
N VAL A 72 -7.70 5.60 8.92
CA VAL A 72 -6.34 5.34 8.42
C VAL A 72 -5.74 4.08 9.05
N ASP A 73 -4.92 3.34 8.30
CA ASP A 73 -4.00 2.33 8.83
C ASP A 73 -2.70 2.38 8.04
N HIS A 74 -2.57 1.64 6.94
CA HIS A 74 -1.38 1.71 6.07
C HIS A 74 -1.32 2.98 5.22
N ASN A 75 -0.11 3.43 4.96
CA ASN A 75 0.16 4.66 4.21
C ASN A 75 1.25 4.50 3.17
N GLU A 76 1.29 5.47 2.26
CA GLU A 76 2.40 5.69 1.35
C GLU A 76 2.63 7.19 1.21
N LEU A 77 3.89 7.60 1.34
CA LEU A 77 4.34 8.97 1.10
C LEU A 77 4.62 9.16 -0.38
N SER A 78 4.29 10.33 -0.89
CA SER A 78 4.48 10.71 -2.28
C SER A 78 5.51 11.85 -2.41
N HIS A 79 6.12 11.94 -3.59
CA HIS A 79 7.09 13.00 -3.88
C HIS A 79 6.49 14.41 -3.91
N ASP A 80 5.18 14.55 -4.13
CA ASP A 80 4.45 15.82 -4.11
C ASP A 80 3.96 16.21 -2.71
N ASN A 81 4.55 15.62 -1.65
CA ASN A 81 4.28 15.90 -0.23
C ASN A 81 2.83 15.60 0.20
N PHE A 82 2.22 14.57 -0.37
CA PHE A 82 1.04 13.94 0.21
C PHE A 82 1.41 12.67 0.96
N ILE A 83 0.66 12.37 2.01
CA ILE A 83 0.61 11.03 2.60
C ILE A 83 -0.79 10.46 2.35
N TYR A 84 -0.83 9.34 1.62
CA TYR A 84 -2.07 8.68 1.21
C TYR A 84 -2.39 7.53 2.15
N TYR A 85 -3.69 7.27 2.33
CA TYR A 85 -4.21 6.21 3.18
C TYR A 85 -5.34 5.46 2.48
N GLY A 86 -5.29 4.14 2.59
CA GLY A 86 -6.40 3.27 2.22
C GLY A 86 -7.52 3.34 3.27
N SER A 87 -8.76 3.46 2.81
CA SER A 87 -9.95 3.27 3.63
C SER A 87 -10.93 2.34 2.91
N ASN A 88 -11.87 1.74 3.62
CA ASN A 88 -12.86 0.86 2.98
C ASN A 88 -13.71 1.69 1.99
N GLY A 89 -13.59 1.40 0.70
CA GLY A 89 -14.34 2.08 -0.36
C GLY A 89 -13.87 3.50 -0.72
N ALA A 90 -12.74 3.98 -0.18
CA ALA A 90 -12.18 5.28 -0.51
C ALA A 90 -10.66 5.35 -0.28
N VAL A 91 -9.99 6.28 -0.96
CA VAL A 91 -8.61 6.69 -0.65
C VAL A 91 -8.65 8.11 -0.11
N GLY A 92 -8.00 8.33 1.04
CA GLY A 92 -7.84 9.65 1.65
C GLY A 92 -6.38 10.09 1.67
N TRP A 93 -6.14 11.38 1.85
CA TRP A 93 -4.79 11.93 1.97
C TRP A 93 -4.71 13.12 2.91
N VAL A 94 -3.48 13.40 3.36
CA VAL A 94 -3.08 14.68 3.95
C VAL A 94 -2.10 15.36 3.00
N ASP A 95 -2.40 16.60 2.60
CA ASP A 95 -1.46 17.52 1.94
C ASP A 95 -0.57 18.16 3.00
N MET A 96 0.67 17.70 3.09
CA MET A 96 1.61 18.19 4.10
C MET A 96 2.00 19.65 3.84
N ASN A 97 2.00 20.13 2.59
CA ASN A 97 2.31 21.53 2.30
C ASN A 97 1.20 22.47 2.82
N THR A 98 -0.07 22.06 2.70
CA THR A 98 -1.19 22.82 3.25
C THR A 98 -1.23 22.74 4.78
N TRP A 99 -0.90 21.57 5.36
CA TRP A 99 -0.75 21.42 6.80
C TRP A 99 0.29 22.38 7.36
N ASP A 100 1.48 22.43 6.76
CA ASP A 100 2.59 23.29 7.20
C ASP A 100 2.26 24.78 7.20
N LYS A 101 1.32 25.20 6.35
CA LYS A 101 0.90 26.60 6.23
C LYS A 101 -0.22 26.96 7.19
N THR A 102 -1.10 26.01 7.50
CA THR A 102 -2.41 26.31 8.08
C THR A 102 -2.67 25.63 9.41
N HIS A 103 -2.04 24.48 9.67
CA HIS A 103 -2.37 23.57 10.77
C HIS A 103 -3.88 23.25 10.86
N ASP A 104 -4.57 23.26 9.70
CA ASP A 104 -6.01 23.07 9.57
C ASP A 104 -6.29 21.71 8.89
N ALA A 105 -6.88 20.78 9.63
CA ALA A 105 -7.15 19.44 9.14
C ALA A 105 -8.20 19.42 8.00
N GLU A 106 -9.20 20.30 8.05
CA GLU A 106 -10.24 20.36 7.00
C GLU A 106 -9.64 20.83 5.67
N LYS A 107 -8.74 21.82 5.72
CA LYS A 107 -8.07 22.34 4.52
C LYS A 107 -6.98 21.40 3.99
N SER A 108 -6.34 20.64 4.87
CA SER A 108 -5.20 19.79 4.53
C SER A 108 -5.60 18.38 4.09
N THR A 109 -6.87 18.03 4.14
CA THR A 109 -7.32 16.66 3.85
C THR A 109 -8.29 16.60 2.67
N GLY A 110 -8.29 15.46 1.98
CA GLY A 110 -9.24 15.15 0.92
C GLY A 110 -9.39 13.64 0.74
N TRP A 111 -10.45 13.23 0.04
CA TRP A 111 -10.67 11.81 -0.27
C TRP A 111 -11.43 11.62 -1.58
N CYS A 112 -11.25 10.45 -2.18
CA CYS A 112 -11.94 9.98 -3.37
C CYS A 112 -12.68 8.67 -3.05
N PRO A 113 -13.99 8.55 -3.32
CA PRO A 113 -14.63 7.24 -3.41
C PRO A 113 -14.16 6.48 -4.66
N ALA A 114 -14.29 5.15 -4.65
CA ALA A 114 -14.01 4.34 -5.85
C ALA A 114 -15.23 4.24 -6.77
N VAL A 115 -15.37 5.17 -7.70
CA VAL A 115 -16.44 5.18 -8.70
C VAL A 115 -15.87 4.90 -10.09
N ILE A 116 -16.40 3.89 -10.75
CA ILE A 116 -16.01 3.44 -12.10
C ILE A 116 -16.99 4.05 -13.10
N ASP A 117 -16.42 4.59 -14.18
CA ASP A 117 -17.12 5.08 -15.37
C ASP A 117 -17.70 3.90 -16.18
N THR A 118 -18.75 3.29 -15.64
CA THR A 118 -19.40 2.09 -16.21
C THR A 118 -20.29 2.42 -17.40
N ASN A 119 -20.84 3.64 -17.46
CA ASN A 119 -21.61 4.11 -18.62
C ASN A 119 -20.69 4.49 -19.80
N GLY A 120 -19.40 4.74 -19.54
CA GLY A 120 -18.36 4.94 -20.54
C GLY A 120 -18.36 6.33 -21.19
N ASP A 121 -18.97 7.34 -20.55
CA ASP A 121 -19.03 8.72 -21.04
C ASP A 121 -17.75 9.54 -20.75
N GLY A 122 -16.83 8.97 -19.96
CA GLY A 122 -15.53 9.55 -19.65
C GLY A 122 -15.52 10.50 -18.45
N LYS A 123 -16.62 10.60 -17.70
CA LYS A 123 -16.73 11.43 -16.50
C LYS A 123 -17.44 10.67 -15.38
N ILE A 124 -17.11 11.01 -14.14
CA ILE A 124 -17.88 10.51 -13.00
C ILE A 124 -18.99 11.49 -12.68
N THR A 125 -20.23 11.00 -12.64
CA THR A 125 -21.46 11.77 -12.41
C THR A 125 -22.13 11.34 -11.11
N GLU A 126 -22.45 12.30 -10.24
CA GLU A 126 -23.20 12.06 -9.01
C GLU A 126 -24.55 11.39 -9.29
N GLY A 127 -24.95 10.47 -8.42
CA GLY A 127 -26.13 9.61 -8.64
C GLY A 127 -25.80 8.23 -9.22
N TRP A 128 -24.53 7.83 -9.18
CA TRP A 128 -24.05 6.47 -9.45
C TRP A 128 -24.80 5.41 -8.63
N THR A 129 -24.70 4.17 -9.09
CA THR A 129 -25.18 3.00 -8.34
C THR A 129 -24.19 2.61 -7.25
N GLU A 130 -24.71 2.12 -6.12
CA GLU A 130 -23.90 1.71 -4.96
C GLU A 130 -23.47 0.24 -5.03
N PRO A 131 -22.45 -0.22 -4.27
CA PRO A 131 -21.88 -1.57 -4.41
C PRO A 131 -22.86 -2.74 -4.19
N ASP A 132 -23.96 -2.50 -3.47
CA ASP A 132 -25.03 -3.48 -3.20
C ASP A 132 -26.17 -3.43 -4.24
N GLN A 133 -26.05 -2.55 -5.23
CA GLN A 133 -27.01 -2.36 -6.32
C GLN A 133 -26.47 -2.96 -7.62
N PRO A 134 -27.34 -3.42 -8.53
CA PRO A 134 -26.91 -3.82 -9.87
C PRO A 134 -26.30 -2.64 -10.63
N VAL A 135 -25.34 -2.92 -11.51
CA VAL A 135 -24.80 -1.92 -12.44
C VAL A 135 -25.90 -1.45 -13.39
N ASP A 136 -26.12 -0.14 -13.43
CA ASP A 136 -27.04 0.53 -14.36
C ASP A 136 -26.23 1.05 -15.56
N PRO A 137 -26.49 0.60 -16.80
CA PRO A 137 -25.75 1.05 -17.99
C PRO A 137 -25.83 2.57 -18.26
N ALA A 138 -26.80 3.28 -17.70
CA ALA A 138 -26.95 4.72 -17.85
C ALA A 138 -26.18 5.53 -16.79
N LYS A 139 -25.57 4.86 -15.79
CA LYS A 139 -24.92 5.49 -14.65
C LYS A 139 -23.54 4.91 -14.41
N ASP A 140 -22.76 5.64 -13.63
CA ASP A 140 -21.54 5.11 -13.04
C ASP A 140 -21.87 4.13 -11.91
N HIS A 141 -20.86 3.37 -11.50
CA HIS A 141 -20.99 2.40 -10.42
C HIS A 141 -19.87 2.56 -9.39
N ARG A 142 -20.25 2.71 -8.12
CA ARG A 142 -19.31 2.70 -7.01
C ARG A 142 -19.01 1.27 -6.61
N VAL A 143 -17.74 0.96 -6.46
CA VAL A 143 -17.29 -0.34 -5.99
C VAL A 143 -16.81 -0.28 -4.54
N ASN A 144 -17.01 -1.38 -3.82
CA ASN A 144 -16.30 -1.61 -2.56
C ASN A 144 -14.98 -2.32 -2.85
N PHE A 145 -13.93 -1.92 -2.13
CA PHE A 145 -12.61 -2.53 -2.24
C PHE A 145 -11.89 -2.48 -0.89
N GLY A 146 -11.00 -3.44 -0.69
CA GLY A 146 -10.03 -3.39 0.40
C GLY A 146 -8.79 -2.63 -0.05
N CYS A 147 -8.27 -1.77 0.82
CA CYS A 147 -6.96 -1.14 0.63
C CYS A 147 -6.12 -1.38 1.89
N TYR A 148 -5.79 -2.66 2.10
CA TYR A 148 -4.87 -3.03 3.16
C TYR A 148 -3.47 -2.55 2.85
N SER A 149 -3.03 -2.71 1.59
CA SER A 149 -1.79 -2.12 1.10
C SER A 149 -2.12 -1.01 0.11
N ILE A 150 -1.34 0.05 0.15
CA ILE A 150 -1.48 1.23 -0.71
C ILE A 150 -0.13 1.52 -1.37
N ALA A 151 -0.15 1.91 -2.64
CA ALA A 151 1.01 2.33 -3.39
C ALA A 151 0.68 3.59 -4.19
N VAL A 152 1.64 4.50 -4.30
CA VAL A 152 1.56 5.66 -5.18
C VAL A 152 2.40 5.36 -6.40
N ASN A 153 1.79 5.47 -7.59
CA ASN A 153 2.50 5.38 -8.85
C ASN A 153 3.08 6.75 -9.19
N GLU A 154 4.41 6.89 -9.08
CA GLU A 154 5.11 8.15 -9.33
C GLU A 154 5.03 8.62 -10.78
N LYS A 155 4.74 7.71 -11.73
CA LYS A 155 4.65 8.03 -13.15
C LYS A 155 3.45 8.90 -13.50
N ASP A 156 2.32 8.67 -12.85
CA ASP A 156 1.05 9.35 -13.17
C ASP A 156 0.29 9.88 -11.94
N GLY A 157 0.82 9.70 -10.73
CA GLY A 157 0.20 10.11 -9.48
C GLY A 157 -1.03 9.27 -9.08
N SER A 158 -1.30 8.16 -9.76
CA SER A 158 -2.41 7.28 -9.40
C SER A 158 -2.11 6.47 -8.14
N ILE A 159 -3.15 6.16 -7.38
CA ILE A 159 -3.08 5.38 -6.16
C ILE A 159 -3.55 3.97 -6.46
N TRP A 160 -2.81 2.97 -5.99
CA TRP A 160 -3.12 1.56 -6.17
C TRP A 160 -3.33 0.89 -4.82
N CYS A 161 -4.36 0.07 -4.75
CA CYS A 161 -4.79 -0.58 -3.53
C CYS A 161 -4.99 -2.08 -3.75
N SER A 162 -4.51 -2.88 -2.80
CA SER A 162 -4.82 -4.29 -2.71
C SER A 162 -5.36 -4.65 -1.32
N GLY A 163 -6.16 -5.71 -1.29
CA GLY A 163 -6.80 -6.23 -0.10
C GLY A 163 -5.89 -7.10 0.77
N ILE A 164 -6.51 -7.79 1.73
CA ILE A 164 -5.86 -8.86 2.52
C ILE A 164 -6.78 -10.07 2.76
N GLY A 165 -8.06 -9.99 2.37
CA GLY A 165 -8.99 -11.10 2.49
C GLY A 165 -8.58 -12.27 1.59
N SER A 166 -8.88 -13.50 2.01
CA SER A 166 -8.57 -14.71 1.23
C SER A 166 -9.29 -14.76 -0.13
N ASP A 167 -10.44 -14.11 -0.22
CA ASP A 167 -11.29 -13.97 -1.41
C ASP A 167 -11.02 -12.68 -2.20
N GLN A 168 -10.21 -11.77 -1.67
CA GLN A 168 -9.93 -10.48 -2.31
C GLN A 168 -8.83 -10.64 -3.37
N LYS A 169 -9.20 -10.41 -4.64
CA LYS A 169 -8.33 -10.48 -5.82
C LYS A 169 -8.17 -9.15 -6.56
N ARG A 170 -8.91 -8.12 -6.14
CA ARG A 170 -9.01 -6.84 -6.84
C ARG A 170 -7.80 -5.96 -6.57
N LEU A 171 -7.15 -5.56 -7.66
CA LEU A 171 -6.25 -4.43 -7.72
C LEU A 171 -7.06 -3.18 -8.11
N THR A 172 -7.17 -2.22 -7.20
CA THR A 172 -7.97 -0.99 -7.43
C THR A 172 -7.05 0.18 -7.70
N ARG A 173 -7.27 0.88 -8.81
CA ARG A 173 -6.60 2.14 -9.15
C ARG A 173 -7.56 3.30 -8.85
N ILE A 174 -7.07 4.33 -8.17
CA ILE A 174 -7.75 5.60 -7.98
C ILE A 174 -6.93 6.71 -8.61
N GLU A 175 -7.55 7.47 -9.49
CA GLU A 175 -7.01 8.69 -10.05
C GLU A 175 -7.69 9.89 -9.39
N LYS A 176 -6.89 10.80 -8.80
CA LYS A 176 -7.40 12.00 -8.11
C LYS A 176 -7.99 13.03 -9.09
N GLY A 177 -7.42 13.10 -10.30
CA GLY A 177 -7.69 14.15 -11.27
C GLY A 177 -7.27 15.54 -10.76
N SER A 178 -7.66 16.57 -11.51
CA SER A 178 -7.24 17.95 -11.25
C SER A 178 -8.11 18.71 -10.23
N ASN A 179 -9.34 18.25 -9.98
CA ASN A 179 -10.27 18.88 -9.03
C ASN A 179 -11.07 17.82 -8.24
N PRO A 180 -10.42 17.11 -7.31
CA PRO A 180 -11.11 16.15 -6.45
C PRO A 180 -12.12 16.86 -5.51
N PRO A 181 -13.26 16.22 -5.16
CA PRO A 181 -13.56 14.83 -5.48
C PRO A 181 -14.23 14.58 -6.85
N GLN A 182 -14.70 15.62 -7.54
CA GLN A 182 -15.51 15.47 -8.77
C GLN A 182 -14.74 14.86 -9.94
N THR A 183 -13.41 15.03 -9.96
CA THR A 183 -12.56 14.41 -10.99
C THR A 183 -11.98 13.07 -10.56
N CYS A 184 -12.34 12.54 -9.39
CA CYS A 184 -11.85 11.24 -8.97
C CYS A 184 -12.44 10.15 -9.88
N ARG A 185 -11.61 9.21 -10.34
CA ARG A 185 -12.04 8.05 -11.13
C ARG A 185 -11.38 6.79 -10.61
N ALA A 186 -12.12 5.69 -10.59
CA ALA A 186 -11.61 4.39 -10.24
C ALA A 186 -11.56 3.45 -11.44
N GLU A 187 -10.62 2.51 -11.37
CA GLU A 187 -10.58 1.31 -12.20
C GLU A 187 -10.28 0.13 -11.29
N ILE A 188 -10.75 -1.06 -11.66
CA ILE A 188 -10.41 -2.30 -10.96
C ILE A 188 -9.92 -3.34 -11.96
N PHE A 189 -9.00 -4.16 -11.51
CA PHE A 189 -8.40 -5.23 -12.29
C PHE A 189 -8.28 -6.48 -11.42
N GLU A 190 -8.58 -7.63 -11.99
CA GLU A 190 -8.32 -8.93 -11.39
C GLU A 190 -7.43 -9.76 -12.34
N PRO A 191 -6.51 -10.58 -11.81
CA PRO A 191 -5.71 -11.48 -12.65
C PRO A 191 -6.62 -12.43 -13.47
N PRO A 192 -6.19 -12.82 -14.69
CA PRO A 192 -6.97 -13.73 -15.52
C PRO A 192 -7.31 -15.03 -14.79
N PRO A 193 -8.57 -15.51 -14.86
CA PRO A 193 -9.01 -16.73 -14.18
C PRO A 193 -8.41 -17.99 -14.81
N GLY A 194 -8.66 -19.15 -14.19
CA GLY A 194 -8.26 -20.45 -14.74
C GLY A 194 -6.78 -20.80 -14.53
N GLN A 195 -6.15 -20.20 -13.52
CA GLN A 195 -4.78 -20.54 -13.14
C GLN A 195 -4.75 -21.96 -12.56
N LYS A 196 -3.66 -22.71 -12.83
CA LYS A 196 -3.51 -24.09 -12.32
C LYS A 196 -3.61 -24.16 -10.78
N LEU A 197 -3.08 -23.14 -10.11
CA LEU A 197 -3.38 -22.87 -8.72
C LEU A 197 -4.01 -21.49 -8.64
N GLU A 198 -5.12 -21.40 -7.94
CA GLU A 198 -5.77 -20.11 -7.68
C GLU A 198 -4.82 -19.14 -6.96
N LEU A 199 -4.92 -17.88 -7.35
CA LEU A 199 -4.27 -16.77 -6.66
C LEU A 199 -5.10 -16.47 -5.41
N VAL A 200 -4.49 -16.63 -4.24
CA VAL A 200 -5.18 -16.56 -2.94
C VAL A 200 -4.45 -15.62 -2.01
N GLY A 201 -5.23 -14.73 -1.40
CA GLY A 201 -4.79 -13.73 -0.43
C GLY A 201 -3.88 -12.71 -1.08
N THR A 202 -4.44 -11.59 -1.53
CA THR A 202 -3.62 -10.40 -1.84
C THR A 202 -2.80 -10.04 -0.60
N GLY A 203 -1.52 -9.73 -0.81
CA GLY A 203 -0.53 -9.68 0.26
C GLY A 203 0.18 -8.35 0.35
N GLY A 204 0.22 -7.56 -0.72
CA GLY A 204 0.71 -6.19 -0.67
C GLY A 204 1.05 -5.67 -2.06
N VAL A 205 0.79 -4.37 -2.28
CA VAL A 205 0.97 -3.70 -3.57
C VAL A 205 2.09 -2.66 -3.51
N GLN A 206 2.87 -2.57 -4.57
CA GLN A 206 3.85 -1.50 -4.82
C GLN A 206 3.88 -1.16 -6.32
N ALA A 207 4.24 0.08 -6.65
CA ALA A 207 4.44 0.52 -8.03
C ALA A 207 5.90 0.93 -8.25
N ASP A 208 6.46 0.58 -9.41
CA ASP A 208 7.76 1.08 -9.85
C ASP A 208 7.65 2.44 -10.55
N THR A 209 8.79 3.08 -10.82
CA THR A 209 8.83 4.38 -11.53
C THR A 209 8.40 4.29 -13.00
N ASN A 210 8.31 3.08 -13.58
CA ASN A 210 7.76 2.85 -14.92
C ASN A 210 6.24 2.67 -14.92
N GLY A 211 5.60 2.67 -13.74
CA GLY A 211 4.18 2.48 -13.55
C GLY A 211 3.71 1.02 -13.64
N ILE A 212 4.62 0.05 -13.50
CA ILE A 212 4.29 -1.36 -13.33
C ILE A 212 3.91 -1.56 -11.86
N VAL A 213 2.74 -2.17 -11.65
CA VAL A 213 2.18 -2.41 -10.33
C VAL A 213 2.39 -3.87 -9.97
N TYR A 214 3.05 -4.11 -8.87
CA TYR A 214 3.36 -5.44 -8.37
C TYR A 214 2.45 -5.81 -7.20
N ASP A 215 2.04 -7.07 -7.12
CA ASP A 215 1.30 -7.61 -5.97
C ASP A 215 1.88 -8.97 -5.56
N ALA A 216 2.09 -9.17 -4.27
CA ALA A 216 2.54 -10.43 -3.69
C ALA A 216 1.35 -11.20 -3.12
N TRP A 217 1.24 -12.51 -3.42
CA TRP A 217 0.10 -13.31 -3.00
C TRP A 217 0.47 -14.25 -1.86
N ARG A 218 -0.14 -14.02 -0.69
CA ARG A 218 0.31 -14.52 0.62
C ARG A 218 0.61 -16.02 0.64
N VAL A 219 -0.37 -16.83 0.23
CA VAL A 219 -0.35 -18.28 0.46
C VAL A 219 -0.13 -19.07 -0.83
N SER A 220 -0.55 -18.52 -1.96
CA SER A 220 -0.42 -19.20 -3.25
C SER A 220 1.01 -19.17 -3.82
N GLY A 221 1.87 -18.31 -3.29
CA GLY A 221 3.25 -18.10 -3.76
C GLY A 221 3.33 -17.40 -5.11
N HIS A 222 2.21 -16.85 -5.60
CA HIS A 222 2.21 -16.04 -6.80
C HIS A 222 2.76 -14.65 -6.51
N PHE A 223 3.31 -14.05 -7.54
CA PHE A 223 3.72 -12.66 -7.57
C PHE A 223 3.30 -12.13 -8.93
N THR A 224 2.55 -11.04 -8.97
CA THR A 224 2.00 -10.51 -10.21
C THR A 224 2.58 -9.16 -10.53
N ALA A 225 2.83 -8.91 -11.81
CA ALA A 225 3.11 -7.58 -12.35
C ALA A 225 1.95 -7.19 -13.27
N PHE A 226 1.40 -6.00 -13.07
CA PHE A 226 0.36 -5.40 -13.89
C PHE A 226 0.89 -4.15 -14.57
N ASP A 227 0.91 -4.17 -15.90
CA ASP A 227 1.37 -3.07 -16.74
C ASP A 227 0.18 -2.47 -17.49
N ARG A 228 -0.38 -1.39 -16.92
CA ARG A 228 -1.54 -0.71 -17.48
C ARG A 228 -1.28 -0.15 -18.88
N SER A 229 -0.03 0.08 -19.28
CA SER A 229 0.30 0.60 -20.61
C SER A 229 0.08 -0.42 -21.74
N LYS A 230 -0.01 -1.71 -21.39
CA LYS A 230 -0.35 -2.78 -22.33
C LYS A 230 -1.84 -2.91 -22.58
N CYS A 231 -2.67 -2.26 -21.77
CA CYS A 231 -4.11 -2.33 -21.90
C CYS A 231 -4.58 -1.79 -23.25
N LYS A 232 -5.28 -2.62 -24.03
CA LYS A 232 -6.06 -2.21 -25.20
C LYS A 232 -7.25 -1.35 -24.78
N SER A 233 -7.81 -1.63 -23.61
CA SER A 233 -8.90 -0.88 -22.98
C SER A 233 -8.93 -1.16 -21.47
N THR A 234 -9.33 -0.15 -20.70
CA THR A 234 -9.65 -0.28 -19.26
C THR A 234 -11.13 -0.08 -18.98
N LYS A 235 -11.97 0.00 -20.02
CA LYS A 235 -13.42 0.06 -19.85
C LYS A 235 -13.91 -1.24 -19.21
N ASP A 236 -14.67 -1.11 -18.13
CA ASP A 236 -15.27 -2.23 -17.40
C ASP A 236 -16.75 -1.95 -17.12
N PRO A 237 -17.64 -2.09 -18.12
CA PRO A 237 -19.07 -1.76 -17.98
C PRO A 237 -19.83 -2.62 -16.96
N GLN A 238 -19.20 -3.65 -16.41
CA GLN A 238 -19.79 -4.55 -15.42
C GLN A 238 -19.09 -4.45 -14.06
N ALA A 239 -18.08 -3.60 -13.93
CA ALA A 239 -17.27 -3.46 -12.71
C ALA A 239 -16.83 -4.82 -12.13
N ASN A 240 -16.38 -5.74 -12.99
CA ASN A 240 -15.99 -7.10 -12.61
C ASN A 240 -14.46 -7.33 -12.60
N GLY A 241 -13.67 -6.31 -12.97
CA GLY A 241 -12.22 -6.35 -12.96
C GLY A 241 -11.57 -7.16 -14.08
N GLN A 242 -12.35 -7.73 -15.00
CA GLN A 242 -11.82 -8.58 -16.09
C GLN A 242 -11.35 -7.77 -17.30
N SER A 243 -11.30 -6.44 -17.20
CA SER A 243 -10.67 -5.59 -18.20
C SER A 243 -9.14 -5.76 -18.21
N CYS A 244 -8.51 -5.49 -19.35
CA CYS A 244 -7.05 -5.56 -19.53
C CYS A 244 -6.37 -6.89 -19.08
N PRO A 245 -6.80 -8.06 -19.58
CA PRO A 245 -6.09 -9.32 -19.29
C PRO A 245 -4.62 -9.30 -19.78
N GLU A 246 -4.32 -8.54 -20.84
CA GLU A 246 -2.99 -8.38 -21.42
C GLU A 246 -1.99 -7.61 -20.55
N GLY A 247 -2.46 -6.86 -19.54
CA GLY A 247 -1.60 -6.15 -18.61
C GLY A 247 -0.91 -7.07 -17.61
N TRP A 248 -1.42 -8.29 -17.42
CA TRP A 248 -0.96 -9.20 -16.37
C TRP A 248 0.21 -10.06 -16.80
N THR A 249 1.21 -10.14 -15.92
CA THR A 249 2.22 -11.20 -15.91
C THR A 249 2.21 -11.86 -14.55
N ILE A 250 2.07 -13.18 -14.52
CA ILE A 250 1.97 -13.97 -13.28
C ILE A 250 3.25 -14.79 -13.13
N TYR A 251 3.93 -14.59 -12.00
CA TYR A 251 5.08 -15.36 -11.55
C TYR A 251 4.71 -16.20 -10.35
N ARG A 252 5.56 -17.17 -10.02
CA ARG A 252 5.42 -17.98 -8.82
C ARG A 252 6.78 -18.21 -8.20
N ASN A 253 6.93 -17.86 -6.93
CA ASN A 253 8.16 -18.17 -6.20
C ASN A 253 8.19 -19.66 -5.86
N THR A 254 9.07 -20.42 -6.50
CA THR A 254 9.25 -21.84 -6.24
C THR A 254 10.29 -22.12 -5.16
N ASN A 255 11.07 -21.13 -4.73
CA ASN A 255 12.13 -21.28 -3.73
C ASN A 255 11.56 -21.44 -2.30
N GLU A 256 10.34 -20.95 -2.08
CA GLU A 256 9.69 -21.02 -0.77
C GLU A 256 9.14 -22.42 -0.46
N PRO A 257 9.25 -22.88 0.80
CA PRO A 257 8.80 -24.21 1.20
C PRO A 257 7.27 -24.36 1.15
N THR A 258 6.82 -25.61 0.98
CA THR A 258 5.43 -26.04 1.11
C THR A 258 5.34 -27.19 2.09
N TYR A 259 4.18 -27.37 2.74
CA TYR A 259 3.91 -28.61 3.48
C TYR A 259 3.72 -29.80 2.53
N SER A 260 3.99 -31.02 3.01
CA SER A 260 3.70 -32.25 2.27
C SER A 260 2.24 -32.27 1.80
N ASN A 261 2.01 -32.61 0.53
CA ASN A 261 0.69 -32.65 -0.12
C ASN A 261 -0.07 -31.31 -0.19
N SER A 262 0.62 -30.18 -0.02
CA SER A 262 0.04 -28.85 -0.22
C SER A 262 0.79 -28.09 -1.31
N PRO A 263 0.10 -27.46 -2.28
CA PRO A 263 0.75 -26.55 -3.23
C PRO A 263 1.00 -25.15 -2.63
N TYR A 264 0.50 -24.87 -1.42
CA TYR A 264 0.52 -23.56 -0.80
C TYR A 264 1.78 -23.32 0.05
N LYS A 265 2.25 -22.07 0.03
CA LYS A 265 3.44 -21.60 0.74
C LYS A 265 3.13 -21.40 2.22
N SER A 266 3.97 -21.98 3.08
CA SER A 266 3.85 -21.82 4.54
C SER A 266 4.49 -20.53 5.06
N SER A 267 5.39 -19.92 4.27
CA SER A 267 6.09 -18.67 4.58
C SER A 267 5.16 -17.47 4.73
N GLU A 268 4.00 -17.50 4.05
CA GLU A 268 2.95 -16.49 4.07
C GLU A 268 3.50 -15.09 3.76
N ALA A 269 3.66 -14.77 2.47
CA ALA A 269 4.10 -13.45 2.03
C ALA A 269 3.21 -12.37 2.67
N TYR A 270 3.82 -11.28 3.11
CA TYR A 270 3.14 -10.25 3.86
C TYR A 270 3.75 -8.89 3.58
N LEU A 271 2.92 -8.02 3.00
CA LEU A 271 3.27 -6.74 2.44
C LEU A 271 4.33 -6.83 1.34
N LEU A 272 4.26 -5.87 0.43
CA LEU A 272 5.26 -5.67 -0.59
C LEU A 272 5.93 -4.32 -0.33
N HIS A 273 7.24 -4.30 -0.48
CA HIS A 273 8.09 -3.13 -0.36
C HIS A 273 8.87 -2.95 -1.65
N MET A 274 9.41 -1.76 -1.85
CA MET A 274 10.15 -1.43 -3.06
C MET A 274 11.52 -0.86 -2.68
N ASP A 275 12.59 -1.47 -3.17
CA ASP A 275 13.93 -0.90 -3.07
C ASP A 275 14.14 0.18 -4.16
N ARG A 276 13.44 1.32 -4.00
CA ARG A 276 13.44 2.42 -4.98
C ARG A 276 14.84 3.00 -5.24
N ALA A 277 15.74 2.89 -4.26
CA ALA A 277 17.06 3.52 -4.30
C ALA A 277 18.22 2.54 -4.62
N ASP A 278 17.93 1.32 -5.08
CA ASP A 278 18.95 0.29 -5.35
C ASP A 278 19.86 0.06 -4.12
N THR A 279 19.30 0.02 -2.92
CA THR A 279 20.08 -0.19 -1.70
C THR A 279 20.62 -1.62 -1.58
N LEU A 280 19.97 -2.58 -2.24
CA LEU A 280 20.35 -3.99 -2.29
C LEU A 280 21.26 -4.34 -3.48
N GLY A 281 21.45 -3.45 -4.45
CA GLY A 281 22.33 -3.67 -5.60
C GLY A 281 21.73 -4.50 -6.74
N PHE A 282 20.40 -4.63 -6.78
CA PHE A 282 19.66 -5.37 -7.82
C PHE A 282 18.98 -4.45 -8.84
N GLY A 283 19.32 -3.16 -8.85
CA GLY A 283 18.67 -2.13 -9.65
C GLY A 283 17.64 -1.36 -8.84
N LYS A 284 17.29 -0.18 -9.37
CA LYS A 284 16.22 0.64 -8.80
C LYS A 284 14.89 -0.08 -8.96
N ASP A 285 13.98 0.20 -8.03
CA ASP A 285 12.63 -0.35 -8.01
C ASP A 285 12.60 -1.88 -8.00
N ALA A 286 13.49 -2.50 -7.22
CA ALA A 286 13.42 -3.94 -7.01
C ALA A 286 12.30 -4.26 -6.00
N PRO A 287 11.26 -5.04 -6.38
CA PRO A 287 10.22 -5.43 -5.44
C PRO A 287 10.75 -6.44 -4.42
N VAL A 288 10.41 -6.21 -3.15
CA VAL A 288 10.83 -7.06 -2.02
C VAL A 288 9.63 -7.32 -1.13
N TYR A 289 9.26 -8.58 -0.94
CA TYR A 289 8.25 -8.92 0.06
C TYR A 289 8.88 -9.60 1.28
N ALA A 290 8.24 -9.39 2.42
CA ALA A 290 8.56 -10.09 3.64
C ALA A 290 7.74 -11.37 3.72
N ASN A 291 8.30 -12.35 4.40
CA ASN A 291 7.61 -13.57 4.76
C ASN A 291 7.47 -13.61 6.29
N THR A 292 6.30 -13.99 6.79
CA THR A 292 6.03 -13.93 8.23
C THR A 292 6.44 -15.19 8.98
N ASN A 293 6.60 -16.31 8.28
CA ASN A 293 6.89 -17.62 8.87
C ASN A 293 8.20 -18.24 8.35
N THR A 294 9.19 -17.43 7.99
CA THR A 294 10.51 -17.91 7.51
C THR A 294 11.64 -17.03 8.05
N ASP A 295 12.86 -17.21 7.54
CA ASP A 295 14.08 -16.51 7.92
C ASP A 295 14.61 -15.54 6.84
N SER A 296 13.75 -15.04 5.95
CA SER A 296 14.17 -14.30 4.75
C SER A 296 13.25 -13.18 4.29
N LEU A 297 13.83 -12.24 3.53
CA LEU A 297 13.13 -11.41 2.55
C LEU A 297 13.27 -12.06 1.18
N GLU A 298 12.25 -11.93 0.34
CA GLU A 298 12.30 -12.37 -1.06
C GLU A 298 12.31 -11.14 -1.97
N LEU A 299 13.38 -11.01 -2.76
CA LEU A 299 13.49 -10.01 -3.80
C LEU A 299 13.11 -10.62 -5.14
N PHE A 300 12.27 -9.93 -5.91
CA PHE A 300 12.01 -10.28 -7.30
C PHE A 300 12.90 -9.44 -8.22
N GLN A 301 13.63 -10.05 -9.14
CA GLN A 301 14.44 -9.37 -10.14
C GLN A 301 13.70 -9.37 -11.48
N PRO A 302 13.07 -8.26 -11.92
CA PRO A 302 12.25 -8.23 -13.13
C PRO A 302 13.02 -8.63 -14.40
N SER A 303 14.30 -8.26 -14.50
CA SER A 303 15.13 -8.50 -15.69
C SER A 303 15.38 -9.99 -15.96
N THR A 304 15.60 -10.78 -14.91
CA THR A 304 15.84 -12.23 -15.01
C THR A 304 14.62 -13.06 -14.66
N ARG A 305 13.56 -12.44 -14.13
CA ARG A 305 12.34 -13.10 -13.62
C ARG A 305 12.63 -14.11 -12.50
N GLN A 306 13.66 -13.84 -11.70
CA GLN A 306 14.09 -14.72 -10.62
C GLN A 306 13.73 -14.15 -9.26
N PHE A 307 13.44 -15.06 -8.32
CA PHE A 307 13.33 -14.73 -6.90
C PHE A 307 14.67 -14.98 -6.21
N ILE A 308 15.08 -14.03 -5.38
CA ILE A 308 16.35 -14.04 -4.65
C ILE A 308 16.03 -13.97 -3.16
N THR A 309 16.44 -15.01 -2.45
CA THR A 309 16.21 -15.14 -1.01
C THR A 309 17.33 -14.45 -0.23
N LEU A 310 16.99 -13.41 0.52
CA LEU A 310 17.90 -12.70 1.43
C LEU A 310 17.70 -13.23 2.85
N ARG A 311 18.53 -14.22 3.22
CA ARG A 311 18.41 -14.94 4.50
C ARG A 311 19.04 -14.18 5.66
N VAL A 312 18.31 -14.12 6.77
CA VAL A 312 18.73 -13.66 8.08
C VAL A 312 19.09 -14.90 8.90
N PRO A 313 20.38 -15.16 9.17
CA PRO A 313 20.79 -16.42 9.82
C PRO A 313 20.40 -16.49 11.30
N TYR A 314 20.33 -15.34 11.99
CA TYR A 314 19.98 -15.24 13.41
C TYR A 314 19.26 -13.93 13.73
N PRO A 315 18.33 -13.92 14.71
CA PRO A 315 17.81 -15.10 15.40
C PRO A 315 17.04 -16.04 14.44
N LEU A 316 16.90 -17.31 14.80
CA LEU A 316 16.07 -18.26 14.05
C LEU A 316 14.62 -17.77 14.08
N SER A 317 14.01 -17.69 12.89
CA SER A 317 12.79 -16.93 12.57
C SER A 317 13.06 -15.46 12.24
N TYR A 318 12.27 -14.92 11.31
CA TYR A 318 12.26 -13.53 10.96
C TYR A 318 10.84 -13.12 10.59
N PHE A 319 10.33 -12.13 11.31
CA PHE A 319 8.96 -11.67 11.15
C PHE A 319 8.97 -10.21 10.68
N ALA A 320 9.13 -10.01 9.38
CA ALA A 320 9.07 -8.67 8.81
C ALA A 320 7.64 -8.19 8.56
N ARG A 321 7.41 -6.92 8.91
CA ARG A 321 6.14 -6.21 8.75
C ARG A 321 6.29 -4.88 7.99
N SER A 322 7.52 -4.52 7.63
CA SER A 322 7.89 -3.25 7.00
C SER A 322 9.31 -3.35 6.48
N GLY A 323 9.55 -2.80 5.29
CA GLY A 323 10.87 -2.66 4.67
C GLY A 323 10.99 -1.29 4.00
N THR A 324 12.14 -0.65 4.14
CA THR A 324 12.38 0.71 3.62
C THR A 324 13.83 0.87 3.17
N PRO A 325 14.08 1.28 1.91
CA PRO A 325 15.41 1.65 1.47
C PRO A 325 15.84 2.98 2.10
N ARG A 326 17.10 3.08 2.51
CA ARG A 326 17.68 4.33 3.02
C ARG A 326 19.07 4.57 2.44
N VAL A 327 19.30 5.79 1.99
CA VAL A 327 20.62 6.30 1.57
C VAL A 327 21.00 7.41 2.54
N ASP A 328 21.94 7.12 3.43
CA ASP A 328 22.50 8.04 4.42
C ASP A 328 23.48 9.04 3.80
N ASP A 329 24.34 8.55 2.91
CA ASP A 329 25.29 9.37 2.16
C ASP A 329 25.49 8.79 0.75
N PRO A 330 24.99 9.46 -0.30
CA PRO A 330 25.12 8.98 -1.68
C PRO A 330 26.59 8.91 -2.16
N ASN A 331 27.53 9.59 -1.50
CA ASN A 331 28.93 9.66 -1.92
C ASN A 331 29.81 8.53 -1.35
N THR A 332 29.28 7.71 -0.43
CA THR A 332 30.06 6.62 0.22
C THR A 332 29.79 5.24 -0.39
N GLY A 333 29.11 5.20 -1.54
CA GLY A 333 28.79 3.97 -2.25
C GLY A 333 27.93 3.02 -1.41
N TRP A 334 28.28 1.73 -1.40
CA TRP A 334 27.49 0.69 -0.70
C TRP A 334 27.42 0.87 0.82
N LYS A 335 28.40 1.58 1.42
CA LYS A 335 28.43 1.82 2.87
C LYS A 335 27.39 2.83 3.34
N GLY A 336 27.06 3.79 2.49
CA GLY A 336 26.07 4.83 2.76
C GLY A 336 24.64 4.42 2.46
N LYS A 337 24.40 3.22 1.93
CA LYS A 337 23.05 2.72 1.65
C LYS A 337 22.76 1.42 2.40
N GLY A 338 21.47 1.17 2.59
CA GLY A 338 20.98 -0.09 3.15
C GLY A 338 19.47 -0.19 3.12
N PHE A 339 18.97 -1.41 3.06
CA PHE A 339 17.56 -1.71 3.19
C PHE A 339 17.27 -2.05 4.65
N TRP A 340 16.40 -1.29 5.28
CA TRP A 340 16.03 -1.48 6.68
C TRP A 340 14.72 -2.25 6.75
N SER A 341 14.66 -3.26 7.61
CA SER A 341 13.45 -4.04 7.80
C SER A 341 13.16 -4.24 9.28
N SER A 342 11.87 -4.27 9.60
CA SER A 342 11.41 -4.61 10.94
C SER A 342 11.55 -6.11 11.20
N TYR A 343 11.78 -6.46 12.46
CA TYR A 343 11.51 -7.79 12.99
C TYR A 343 10.57 -7.63 14.18
N ALA A 344 9.27 -7.77 13.92
CA ALA A 344 8.19 -7.33 14.81
C ALA A 344 7.05 -8.36 14.90
N THR A 345 7.33 -9.53 15.46
CA THR A 345 6.30 -10.52 15.78
C THR A 345 5.51 -10.12 17.03
N TYR A 346 4.19 -10.38 17.02
CA TYR A 346 3.33 -10.20 18.20
C TYR A 346 3.73 -11.10 19.37
N ALA A 347 4.33 -12.26 19.08
CA ALA A 347 4.74 -13.26 20.06
C ALA A 347 6.27 -13.33 20.14
N SER A 348 6.93 -12.23 20.50
CA SER A 348 8.40 -12.16 20.57
C SER A 348 9.01 -13.15 21.57
N TRP A 349 8.22 -13.75 22.47
CA TRP A 349 8.69 -14.82 23.36
C TRP A 349 8.73 -16.21 22.72
N HIS A 350 8.18 -16.39 21.50
CA HIS A 350 8.25 -17.65 20.72
C HIS A 350 9.42 -17.70 19.74
N ILE A 351 10.27 -16.67 19.70
CA ILE A 351 11.48 -16.65 18.86
C ILE A 351 12.72 -16.93 19.71
N GLU A 352 13.86 -17.14 19.05
CA GLU A 352 15.15 -17.26 19.73
C GLU A 352 15.41 -16.03 20.63
N GLY A 353 15.81 -16.31 21.88
CA GLY A 353 15.91 -15.33 22.97
C GLY A 353 14.78 -15.42 24.00
N GLY A 354 13.62 -15.98 23.64
CA GLY A 354 12.54 -16.28 24.58
C GLY A 354 11.90 -15.05 25.23
N LYS A 355 11.31 -15.23 26.42
CA LYS A 355 10.59 -14.18 27.16
C LYS A 355 11.51 -12.97 27.43
N GLY A 356 11.02 -11.78 27.11
CA GLY A 356 11.78 -10.53 27.25
C GLY A 356 12.45 -10.06 25.96
N SER A 357 12.44 -10.87 24.90
CA SER A 357 12.89 -10.45 23.57
C SER A 357 12.08 -9.26 23.07
N LEU A 358 12.79 -8.22 22.62
CA LEU A 358 12.21 -7.03 22.03
C LEU A 358 12.20 -7.12 20.49
N PRO A 359 11.29 -6.38 19.81
CA PRO A 359 11.37 -6.15 18.38
C PRO A 359 12.75 -5.61 17.98
N LYS A 360 13.20 -5.98 16.78
CA LYS A 360 14.50 -5.55 16.25
C LYS A 360 14.31 -4.80 14.93
N VAL A 361 15.33 -4.06 14.53
CA VAL A 361 15.46 -3.54 13.17
C VAL A 361 16.70 -4.17 12.56
N LEU A 362 16.55 -4.72 11.36
CA LEU A 362 17.63 -5.32 10.59
C LEU A 362 18.06 -4.38 9.47
N LYS A 363 19.37 -4.25 9.26
CA LYS A 363 19.96 -3.53 8.13
C LYS A 363 20.56 -4.55 7.16
N PHE A 364 19.99 -4.65 5.97
CA PHE A 364 20.61 -5.34 4.85
C PHE A 364 21.53 -4.35 4.14
N GLN A 365 22.83 -4.61 4.21
CA GLN A 365 23.84 -3.81 3.54
C GLN A 365 24.65 -4.69 2.60
N MET A 366 24.44 -4.51 1.29
CA MET A 366 25.02 -5.35 0.26
C MET A 366 26.32 -4.76 -0.26
N ARG A 367 27.39 -5.56 -0.23
CA ARG A 367 28.66 -5.19 -0.86
C ARG A 367 28.56 -5.41 -2.37
N PRO A 368 29.21 -4.57 -3.20
CA PRO A 368 29.23 -4.78 -4.65
C PRO A 368 30.05 -6.01 -5.05
N ASN A 369 30.98 -6.45 -4.20
CA ASN A 369 31.74 -7.70 -4.34
C ASN A 369 32.28 -8.18 -2.98
N PRO A 370 32.72 -9.45 -2.86
CA PRO A 370 33.20 -10.00 -1.59
C PRO A 370 34.44 -9.31 -1.00
N LEU A 371 35.23 -8.60 -1.82
CA LEU A 371 36.48 -7.96 -1.41
C LEU A 371 36.32 -6.47 -1.04
N ALA A 372 35.12 -5.90 -1.22
CA ALA A 372 34.85 -4.52 -0.88
C ALA A 372 35.04 -4.29 0.63
N LYS A 373 35.89 -3.30 0.99
CA LYS A 373 36.24 -2.93 2.36
C LYS A 373 35.54 -1.68 2.81
#